data_AF-A0A9E7FBX3-F1
#
_entry.id   AF-A0A9E7FBX3-F1
#
_cell.length_a   1.000
_cell.length_b   1.000
_cell.length_c   1.000
_cell.angle_alpha   90.00
_cell.angle_beta   90.00
_cell.angle_gamma   90.00
#
_symmetry.space_group_name_H-M   'P 1'
#
loop_
_entity.id
_entity.type
_entity.pdbx_description
1 polymer ?
#
loop_
_entity_poly.entity_id
_entity_poly.type
_entity_poly.pdbx_seq_one_letter_code
_entity_poly.pdbx_strand_id
1 'polypeptide(L)'
;MEGILAGCSPRVTVMFPVASSVNPARNRSSKELVPGVLLPGARRSAPLRCTRSEEGDDFVNSVEVQEWESGMSLNDIAAKQGIRIRRSHRTGHPSEGSKDEKDTPRNILEQIIWDKEVEVAQFKQTKPLETLKKAVEGAPPVRDFVGALRESYRRTGVPALIAEVKKASPSKGVLREDFDPVQIAKTYEKNGAACLSILTDEKYFQGSFRNLEAVRKAGVECPLLCKEFIIDSWQIYNARLKGADAVLLIAGVLPDLDIKYMTMICRELRLAALIEVHDEREMDRVLKIDGIQLIGINNRNLGCWRVRLIYSSRYFICTRCWG
;
A
#
# COMPACT_ATOMS: atom_id res chain seq x y z
N MET A 1 -12.06 -46.32 44.16
CA MET A 1 -11.18 -47.43 43.76
C MET A 1 -10.12 -46.86 42.85
N GLU A 2 -8.87 -46.91 43.32
CA GLU A 2 -7.57 -46.90 42.61
C GLU A 2 -7.33 -45.77 41.58
N GLY A 3 -6.38 -44.85 41.75
CA GLY A 3 -4.93 -45.05 42.03
C GLY A 3 -4.21 -45.30 40.70
N ILE A 4 -3.12 -44.65 40.25
CA ILE A 4 -1.81 -44.30 40.84
C ILE A 4 -1.03 -43.61 39.67
N LEU A 5 -0.57 -42.36 39.82
CA LEU A 5 0.80 -41.87 40.08
C LEU A 5 1.83 -41.79 38.92
N ALA A 6 2.37 -40.57 38.80
CA ALA A 6 3.80 -40.18 38.79
C ALA A 6 4.69 -40.37 37.53
N GLY A 7 5.43 -39.30 37.22
CA GLY A 7 6.59 -39.31 36.32
C GLY A 7 7.22 -37.92 36.11
N CYS A 8 7.99 -37.44 37.10
CA CYS A 8 8.80 -36.21 37.06
C CYS A 8 10.08 -36.35 36.21
N SER A 9 10.44 -35.27 35.47
CA SER A 9 11.76 -34.64 35.15
C SER A 9 13.02 -35.49 34.78
N PRO A 10 14.01 -34.98 34.00
CA PRO A 10 14.78 -33.74 34.29
C PRO A 10 14.92 -32.78 33.08
N ARG A 11 14.84 -31.46 33.26
CA ARG A 11 15.97 -30.52 33.47
C ARG A 11 17.18 -30.77 32.55
N VAL A 12 17.29 -29.95 31.51
CA VAL A 12 18.59 -29.61 30.89
C VAL A 12 18.94 -28.19 31.28
N THR A 13 19.89 -28.08 32.21
CA THR A 13 20.60 -26.87 32.59
C THR A 13 21.76 -26.71 31.61
N VAL A 14 21.91 -25.53 30.99
CA VAL A 14 23.19 -25.10 30.42
C VAL A 14 23.57 -23.79 31.09
N MET A 15 24.61 -23.85 31.93
CA MET A 15 25.25 -22.69 32.55
C MET A 15 26.40 -22.18 31.66
N PHE A 16 26.62 -20.87 31.82
CA PHE A 16 27.51 -19.91 31.16
C PHE A 16 29.01 -20.27 31.10
N PRO A 17 29.80 -19.42 30.41
CA PRO A 17 30.60 -18.51 31.23
C PRO A 17 30.37 -17.01 30.93
N VAL A 18 30.48 -16.27 32.03
CA VAL A 18 30.49 -14.81 32.18
C VAL A 18 31.91 -14.30 31.90
N ALA A 19 32.02 -13.18 31.20
CA ALA A 19 33.17 -12.26 31.29
C ALA A 19 32.58 -10.84 31.38
N SER A 20 32.35 -10.34 32.59
CA SER A 20 33.23 -9.42 33.34
C SER A 20 33.40 -8.06 32.67
N SER A 21 32.63 -7.12 33.20
CA SER A 21 32.74 -5.66 33.08
C SER A 21 34.11 -5.12 33.47
N VAL A 22 34.61 -4.11 32.74
CA VAL A 22 35.36 -2.99 33.35
C VAL A 22 35.11 -1.72 32.53
N ASN A 23 34.63 -0.69 33.22
CA ASN A 23 34.65 0.71 32.80
C ASN A 23 35.07 1.51 34.04
N PRO A 24 36.03 2.44 33.94
CA PRO A 24 35.94 3.61 34.80
C PRO A 24 36.33 4.93 34.10
N ALA A 25 35.38 5.86 34.17
CA ALA A 25 35.51 7.25 34.67
C ALA A 25 36.57 8.24 34.13
N ARG A 26 36.02 9.40 33.70
CA ARG A 26 36.36 10.82 34.05
C ARG A 26 37.77 11.38 33.80
N ASN A 27 37.86 12.46 33.01
CA ASN A 27 38.07 13.88 33.44
C ASN A 27 38.34 14.80 32.21
N ARG A 28 37.56 15.88 32.01
CA ARG A 28 37.80 17.31 32.37
C ARG A 28 38.84 18.09 31.51
N SER A 29 38.33 19.22 30.99
CA SER A 29 38.94 20.57 30.90
C SER A 29 39.82 20.95 29.70
N SER A 30 39.23 21.79 28.84
CA SER A 30 39.66 23.16 28.45
C SER A 30 41.15 23.54 28.51
N LYS A 31 41.71 24.03 27.39
CA LYS A 31 42.29 25.40 27.26
C LYS A 31 42.81 25.70 25.84
N GLU A 32 42.85 27.00 25.57
CA GLU A 32 42.99 27.77 24.34
C GLU A 32 44.44 28.01 23.83
N LEU A 33 44.58 28.18 22.49
CA LEU A 33 45.34 29.22 21.69
C LEU A 33 46.85 29.49 21.97
N VAL A 34 47.83 29.76 21.07
CA VAL A 34 48.14 29.94 19.60
C VAL A 34 49.71 29.93 19.49
N PRO A 35 50.45 30.36 18.42
CA PRO A 35 50.29 30.31 16.95
C PRO A 35 51.53 29.78 16.17
N GLY A 36 51.28 29.34 14.91
CA GLY A 36 52.06 29.77 13.74
C GLY A 36 53.19 28.90 13.23
N VAL A 37 52.99 28.20 12.10
CA VAL A 37 53.87 28.18 10.90
C VAL A 37 52.99 27.83 9.68
N LEU A 38 53.19 28.55 8.57
CA LEU A 38 52.42 28.51 7.33
C LEU A 38 53.13 27.66 6.23
N LEU A 39 52.33 27.16 5.28
CA LEU A 39 52.59 26.69 3.89
C LEU A 39 52.53 25.16 3.65
N PRO A 40 52.20 24.68 2.42
CA PRO A 40 50.90 24.81 1.77
C PRO A 40 50.38 23.45 1.22
N GLY A 41 49.07 23.20 1.27
CA GLY A 41 48.50 21.94 0.76
C GLY A 41 46.99 21.99 0.66
N ALA A 42 46.48 22.78 -0.30
CA ALA A 42 45.06 22.88 -0.56
C ALA A 42 44.50 21.59 -1.19
N ARG A 43 43.63 20.88 -0.45
CA ARG A 43 42.50 20.14 -1.03
C ARG A 43 41.27 20.44 -0.20
N ARG A 44 40.44 21.37 -0.69
CA ARG A 44 39.08 21.59 -0.19
C ARG A 44 38.26 20.35 -0.56
N SER A 45 37.68 19.69 0.44
CA SER A 45 36.60 18.74 0.26
C SER A 45 35.43 19.45 -0.42
N ALA A 46 35.10 19.02 -1.63
CA ALA A 46 33.91 19.48 -2.33
C ALA A 46 32.65 19.12 -1.52
N PRO A 47 31.60 19.96 -1.52
CA PRO A 47 30.32 19.57 -0.95
C PRO A 47 29.77 18.39 -1.75
N LEU A 48 29.21 17.40 -1.05
CA LEU A 48 28.46 16.30 -1.64
C LEU A 48 27.39 16.87 -2.57
N ARG A 49 27.66 16.78 -3.87
CA ARG A 49 26.69 17.09 -4.92
C ARG A 49 25.69 15.94 -4.87
N CYS A 50 24.48 16.23 -4.40
CA CYS A 50 23.34 15.34 -4.58
C CYS A 50 23.13 15.22 -6.10
N THR A 51 23.58 14.11 -6.69
CA THR A 51 23.22 13.75 -8.05
C THR A 51 21.74 13.45 -8.02
N ARG A 52 20.95 14.34 -8.63
CA ARG A 52 19.58 14.06 -9.06
C ARG A 52 19.64 12.71 -9.78
N SER A 53 19.01 11.68 -9.23
CA SER A 53 18.91 10.39 -9.92
C SER A 53 18.22 10.64 -11.27
N GLU A 54 18.75 10.01 -12.32
CA GLU A 54 18.25 10.07 -13.70
C GLU A 54 16.84 9.47 -13.87
N GLU A 55 16.23 8.98 -12.78
CA GLU A 55 14.87 8.41 -12.73
C GLU A 55 13.76 9.37 -13.19
N GLY A 56 14.04 10.68 -13.23
CA GLY A 56 13.06 11.69 -13.68
C GLY A 56 12.89 11.78 -15.21
N ASP A 57 13.91 11.41 -16.00
CA ASP A 57 13.88 11.59 -17.46
C ASP A 57 13.12 10.46 -18.18
N ASP A 58 13.11 9.24 -17.63
CA ASP A 58 12.43 8.09 -18.22
C ASP A 58 10.89 8.17 -18.08
N PHE A 59 10.38 8.83 -17.04
CA PHE A 59 8.93 8.99 -16.85
C PHE A 59 8.34 9.93 -17.90
N VAL A 60 9.00 11.07 -18.13
CA VAL A 60 8.53 12.13 -19.04
C VAL A 60 8.70 11.71 -20.51
N ASN A 61 9.71 10.90 -20.84
CA ASN A 61 9.95 10.43 -22.20
C ASN A 61 9.25 9.10 -22.54
N SER A 62 8.35 8.61 -21.69
CA SER A 62 7.65 7.34 -21.93
C SER A 62 6.68 7.43 -23.11
N VAL A 63 6.50 6.31 -23.84
CA VAL A 63 5.56 6.20 -24.97
C VAL A 63 4.14 6.62 -24.55
N GLU A 64 3.75 6.33 -23.32
CA GLU A 64 2.46 6.73 -22.74
C GLU A 64 2.31 8.25 -22.66
N VAL A 65 3.35 8.97 -22.24
CA VAL A 65 3.33 10.44 -22.20
C VAL A 65 3.23 11.02 -23.61
N GLN A 66 3.94 10.45 -24.58
CA GLN A 66 3.82 10.86 -25.99
C GLN A 66 2.42 10.59 -26.55
N GLU A 67 1.79 9.47 -26.18
CA GLU A 67 0.39 9.18 -26.55
C GLU A 67 -0.59 10.16 -25.90
N TRP A 68 -0.35 10.58 -24.64
CA TRP A 68 -1.16 11.62 -23.97
C TRP A 68 -1.01 12.97 -24.69
N GLU A 69 0.23 13.35 -25.01
CA GLU A 69 0.54 14.58 -25.75
C GLU A 69 -0.02 14.57 -27.18
N SER A 70 -0.21 13.39 -27.78
CA SER A 70 -0.85 13.23 -29.09
C SER A 70 -2.38 13.45 -29.09
N GLY A 71 -2.98 13.68 -27.91
CA GLY A 71 -4.40 13.97 -27.76
C GLY A 71 -5.30 12.73 -27.66
N MET A 72 -4.73 11.53 -27.45
CA MET A 72 -5.52 10.33 -27.19
C MET A 72 -6.24 10.43 -25.83
N SER A 73 -7.47 9.89 -25.75
CA SER A 73 -8.18 9.86 -24.48
C SER A 73 -7.56 8.83 -23.53
N LEU A 74 -7.69 9.06 -22.22
CA LEU A 74 -7.26 8.10 -21.19
C LEU A 74 -7.86 6.70 -21.42
N ASN A 75 -9.11 6.64 -21.89
CA ASN A 75 -9.80 5.39 -22.21
C ASN A 75 -9.17 4.67 -23.41
N ASP A 76 -8.67 5.38 -24.42
CA ASP A 76 -8.03 4.76 -25.58
C ASP A 76 -6.68 4.14 -25.22
N ILE A 77 -5.94 4.81 -24.33
CA ILE A 77 -4.64 4.35 -23.86
C ILE A 77 -4.81 3.15 -22.94
N ALA A 78 -5.77 3.22 -22.02
CA ALA A 78 -6.18 2.09 -21.21
C ALA A 78 -6.59 0.89 -22.10
N ALA A 79 -7.37 1.12 -23.16
CA ALA A 79 -7.80 0.07 -24.08
C ALA A 79 -6.63 -0.56 -24.85
N LYS A 80 -5.64 0.21 -25.31
CA LYS A 80 -4.40 -0.30 -25.92
C LYS A 80 -3.63 -1.22 -24.97
N GLN A 81 -3.62 -0.88 -23.68
CA GLN A 81 -3.03 -1.70 -22.62
C GLN A 81 -3.91 -2.91 -22.22
N GLY A 82 -5.13 -3.00 -22.75
CA GLY A 82 -6.05 -4.11 -22.48
C GLY A 82 -6.92 -3.92 -21.25
N ILE A 83 -6.87 -2.74 -20.63
CA ILE A 83 -7.74 -2.36 -19.54
C ILE A 83 -9.16 -2.26 -20.07
N ARG A 84 -10.06 -3.03 -19.48
CA ARG A 84 -11.48 -3.06 -19.87
C ARG A 84 -12.34 -2.12 -19.03
N ILE A 85 -11.80 -1.61 -17.93
CA ILE A 85 -12.51 -0.69 -17.05
C ILE A 85 -12.33 0.73 -17.57
N ARG A 86 -13.43 1.35 -18.01
CA ARG A 86 -13.41 2.71 -18.54
C ARG A 86 -13.55 3.71 -17.41
N ARG A 87 -12.95 4.88 -17.57
CA ARG A 87 -13.24 6.08 -16.79
C ARG A 87 -14.51 6.76 -17.33
N SER A 88 -15.24 7.47 -16.48
CA SER A 88 -16.44 8.21 -16.86
C SER A 88 -16.09 9.34 -17.83
N HIS A 89 -16.93 9.54 -18.85
CA HIS A 89 -16.79 10.64 -19.82
C HIS A 89 -17.37 11.96 -19.28
N ARG A 90 -17.97 11.96 -18.08
CA ARG A 90 -18.75 13.09 -17.57
C ARG A 90 -17.86 14.16 -16.94
N THR A 91 -17.22 14.95 -17.78
CA THR A 91 -16.82 16.32 -17.45
C THR A 91 -17.91 17.28 -17.93
N GLY A 92 -19.07 17.35 -17.26
CA GLY A 92 -20.13 18.30 -17.61
C GLY A 92 -21.55 17.88 -17.19
N HIS A 93 -22.42 18.87 -16.99
CA HIS A 93 -23.83 18.73 -16.59
C HIS A 93 -24.61 17.72 -17.46
N PRO A 94 -25.61 17.01 -16.91
CA PRO A 94 -26.37 16.02 -17.66
C PRO A 94 -27.25 16.73 -18.71
N SER A 95 -26.91 16.57 -19.99
CA SER A 95 -27.86 16.83 -21.07
C SER A 95 -28.87 15.68 -21.13
N GLU A 96 -30.14 15.97 -20.89
CA GLU A 96 -31.24 15.04 -21.09
C GLU A 96 -31.36 14.71 -22.59
N GLY A 97 -30.96 13.49 -22.97
CA GLY A 97 -31.14 12.97 -24.32
C GLY A 97 -30.25 11.78 -24.60
N SER A 98 -30.87 10.62 -24.85
CA SER A 98 -30.30 9.30 -25.20
C SER A 98 -29.24 8.72 -24.25
N LYS A 99 -29.60 7.67 -23.51
CA LYS A 99 -28.63 6.77 -22.86
C LYS A 99 -27.91 5.96 -23.95
N ASP A 100 -26.82 6.49 -24.47
CA ASP A 100 -25.91 5.71 -25.31
C ASP A 100 -25.35 4.53 -24.48
N GLU A 101 -25.16 3.37 -25.12
CA GLU A 101 -24.54 2.18 -24.51
C GLU A 101 -23.13 2.49 -23.96
N LYS A 102 -22.50 3.56 -24.48
CA LYS A 102 -21.23 4.10 -23.98
C LYS A 102 -21.33 4.76 -22.60
N ASP A 103 -22.53 5.14 -22.16
CA ASP A 103 -22.79 5.98 -20.98
C ASP A 103 -23.32 5.20 -19.76
N THR A 104 -23.25 3.88 -19.82
CA THR A 104 -23.58 2.97 -18.71
C THR A 104 -22.38 2.07 -18.40
N PRO A 105 -22.05 1.80 -17.12
CA PRO A 105 -20.95 0.90 -16.78
C PRO A 105 -21.32 -0.55 -17.12
N ARG A 106 -20.36 -1.29 -17.68
CA ARG A 106 -20.60 -2.65 -18.21
C ARG A 106 -20.50 -3.73 -17.15
N ASN A 107 -19.86 -3.42 -16.03
CA ASN A 107 -19.71 -4.33 -14.90
C ASN A 107 -19.61 -3.54 -13.59
N ILE A 108 -19.67 -4.25 -12.47
CA ILE A 108 -19.67 -3.66 -11.13
C ILE A 108 -18.38 -2.88 -10.84
N LEU A 109 -17.21 -3.34 -11.31
CA LEU A 109 -15.95 -2.63 -11.10
C LEU A 109 -15.96 -1.29 -11.85
N GLU A 110 -16.45 -1.27 -13.08
CA GLU A 110 -16.60 -0.03 -13.85
C GLU A 110 -17.56 0.95 -13.16
N GLN A 111 -18.69 0.46 -12.63
CA GLN A 111 -19.61 1.27 -11.84
C GLN A 111 -18.92 1.86 -10.58
N ILE A 112 -18.14 1.04 -9.86
CA ILE A 112 -17.38 1.47 -8.69
C ILE A 112 -16.42 2.61 -9.06
N ILE A 113 -15.67 2.46 -10.16
CA ILE A 113 -14.70 3.47 -10.59
C ILE A 113 -15.39 4.78 -10.99
N TRP A 114 -16.53 4.74 -11.67
CA TRP A 114 -17.27 5.95 -12.05
C TRP A 114 -17.79 6.69 -10.82
N ASP A 115 -18.34 5.97 -9.85
CA ASP A 115 -18.77 6.57 -8.59
C ASP A 115 -17.58 7.14 -7.80
N LYS A 116 -16.42 6.46 -7.86
CA LYS A 116 -15.19 6.92 -7.23
C LYS A 116 -14.69 8.24 -7.82
N GLU A 117 -14.82 8.45 -9.12
CA GLU A 117 -14.43 9.72 -9.77
C GLU A 117 -15.25 10.90 -9.24
N VAL A 118 -16.56 10.70 -9.08
CA VAL A 118 -17.45 11.72 -8.49
C VAL A 118 -17.08 11.97 -7.02
N GLU A 119 -16.89 10.90 -6.24
CA GLU A 119 -16.53 10.97 -4.83
C GLU A 119 -15.20 11.71 -4.62
N VAL A 120 -14.15 11.33 -5.35
CA VAL A 120 -12.82 11.94 -5.24
C VAL A 120 -12.86 13.41 -5.69
N ALA A 121 -13.64 13.75 -6.72
CA ALA A 121 -13.81 15.15 -7.13
C ALA A 121 -14.42 16.00 -6.00
N GLN A 122 -15.44 15.49 -5.30
CA GLN A 122 -16.07 16.17 -4.16
C GLN A 122 -15.08 16.29 -2.97
N PHE A 123 -14.30 15.25 -2.70
CA PHE A 123 -13.27 15.31 -1.66
C PHE A 123 -12.17 16.32 -1.97
N LYS A 124 -11.74 16.44 -3.24
CA LYS A 124 -10.75 17.43 -3.66
C LYS A 124 -11.26 18.87 -3.50
N GLN A 125 -12.56 19.11 -3.70
CA GLN A 125 -13.18 20.43 -3.47
C GLN A 125 -13.20 20.80 -1.98
N THR A 126 -13.53 19.85 -1.11
CA THR A 126 -13.63 20.09 0.34
C THR A 126 -12.27 20.12 1.02
N LYS A 127 -11.32 19.30 0.56
CA LYS A 127 -9.96 19.21 1.08
C LYS A 127 -8.96 19.09 -0.07
N PRO A 128 -8.40 20.22 -0.55
CA PRO A 128 -7.46 20.23 -1.66
C PRO A 128 -6.20 19.39 -1.41
N LEU A 129 -5.61 18.87 -2.49
CA LEU A 129 -4.40 18.04 -2.44
C LEU A 129 -3.23 18.72 -1.70
N GLU A 130 -3.03 20.01 -1.94
CA GLU A 130 -1.95 20.78 -1.30
C GLU A 130 -2.08 20.83 0.23
N THR A 131 -3.32 20.83 0.73
CA THR A 131 -3.58 20.73 2.18
C THR A 131 -3.16 19.37 2.71
N LEU A 132 -3.38 18.30 1.95
CA LEU A 132 -2.93 16.96 2.34
C LEU A 132 -1.40 16.84 2.32
N LYS A 133 -0.75 17.37 1.28
CA LYS A 133 0.72 17.39 1.15
C LYS A 133 1.40 18.07 2.34
N LYS A 134 0.89 19.23 2.76
CA LYS A 134 1.41 19.93 3.95
C LYS A 134 1.16 19.11 5.23
N ALA A 135 -0.01 18.49 5.35
CA ALA A 135 -0.34 17.71 6.55
C ALA A 135 0.50 16.44 6.71
N VAL A 136 0.96 15.80 5.62
CA VAL A 136 1.74 14.55 5.71
C VAL A 136 3.14 14.78 6.26
N GLU A 137 3.67 16.01 6.20
CA GLU A 137 4.97 16.37 6.78
C GLU A 137 5.01 16.13 8.30
N GLY A 138 3.87 16.32 8.98
CA GLY A 138 3.73 16.08 10.42
C GLY A 138 3.21 14.68 10.77
N ALA A 139 3.02 13.79 9.79
CA ALA A 139 2.42 12.48 10.04
C ALA A 139 3.43 11.49 10.68
N PRO A 140 2.98 10.61 11.60
CA PRO A 140 3.85 9.61 12.21
C PRO A 140 4.56 8.73 11.18
N PRO A 141 5.74 8.15 11.49
CA PRO A 141 6.47 7.29 10.56
C PRO A 141 5.62 6.12 10.04
N VAL A 142 5.81 5.79 8.75
CA VAL A 142 5.23 4.60 8.12
C VAL A 142 5.95 3.35 8.61
N ARG A 143 5.22 2.27 8.84
CA ARG A 143 5.78 0.95 9.16
C ARG A 143 6.12 0.15 7.91
N ASP A 144 7.16 -0.67 7.98
CA ASP A 144 7.62 -1.45 6.83
C ASP A 144 6.69 -2.63 6.52
N PHE A 145 5.72 -2.39 5.64
CA PHE A 145 4.73 -3.39 5.21
C PHE A 145 5.37 -4.60 4.52
N VAL A 146 6.30 -4.37 3.58
CA VAL A 146 6.96 -5.45 2.84
C VAL A 146 7.93 -6.22 3.75
N GLY A 147 8.64 -5.52 4.62
CA GLY A 147 9.50 -6.11 5.64
C GLY A 147 8.72 -7.01 6.60
N ALA A 148 7.55 -6.58 7.07
CA ALA A 148 6.71 -7.39 7.96
C ALA A 148 6.27 -8.71 7.31
N LEU A 149 5.93 -8.70 6.03
CA LEU A 149 5.60 -9.92 5.27
C LEU A 149 6.81 -10.85 5.16
N ARG A 150 7.98 -10.32 4.79
CA ARG A 150 9.22 -11.10 4.66
C ARG A 150 9.67 -11.69 6.01
N GLU A 151 9.58 -10.91 7.08
CA GLU A 151 9.93 -11.34 8.43
C GLU A 151 8.98 -12.41 8.94
N SER A 152 7.67 -12.26 8.72
CA SER A 152 6.70 -13.28 9.10
C SER A 152 6.99 -14.63 8.43
N TYR A 153 7.27 -14.63 7.12
CA TYR A 153 7.68 -15.83 6.40
C TYR A 153 8.99 -16.42 6.94
N ARG A 154 10.01 -15.57 7.15
CA ARG A 154 11.32 -16.00 7.69
C ARG A 154 11.19 -16.68 9.06
N ARG A 155 10.37 -16.11 9.95
CA ARG A 155 10.19 -16.59 11.32
C ARG A 155 9.38 -17.89 11.40
N THR A 156 8.37 -18.03 10.54
CA THR A 156 7.38 -19.11 10.66
C THR A 156 7.55 -20.23 9.65
N GLY A 157 8.25 -19.99 8.54
CA GLY A 157 8.36 -20.91 7.42
C GLY A 157 7.06 -21.09 6.62
N VAL A 158 5.99 -20.35 6.93
CA VAL A 158 4.68 -20.43 6.25
C VAL A 158 4.32 -19.10 5.61
N PRO A 159 3.45 -19.09 4.57
CA PRO A 159 3.03 -17.86 3.90
C PRO A 159 2.52 -16.78 4.86
N ALA A 160 3.03 -15.56 4.69
CA ALA A 160 2.62 -14.42 5.50
C ALA A 160 1.17 -14.01 5.21
N LEU A 161 0.38 -13.79 6.27
CA LEU A 161 -1.04 -13.45 6.17
C LEU A 161 -1.24 -11.93 6.19
N ILE A 162 -1.90 -11.39 5.17
CA ILE A 162 -2.59 -10.09 5.24
C ILE A 162 -4.04 -10.36 5.61
N ALA A 163 -4.44 -10.05 6.83
CA ALA A 163 -5.82 -10.29 7.29
C ALA A 163 -6.72 -9.09 6.97
N GLU A 164 -7.87 -9.33 6.31
CA GLU A 164 -8.75 -8.27 5.84
C GLU A 164 -9.87 -7.97 6.84
N VAL A 165 -10.01 -6.70 7.23
CA VAL A 165 -11.08 -6.16 8.06
C VAL A 165 -12.17 -5.60 7.14
N LYS A 166 -13.30 -6.32 7.03
CA LYS A 166 -14.37 -6.02 6.07
C LYS A 166 -15.76 -6.19 6.69
N LYS A 167 -16.64 -5.21 6.48
CA LYS A 167 -18.04 -5.23 6.96
C LYS A 167 -18.98 -5.88 5.95
N ALA A 168 -18.92 -5.45 4.69
CA ALA A 168 -19.80 -5.91 3.62
C ALA A 168 -19.03 -6.13 2.32
N SER A 169 -19.69 -6.74 1.34
CA SER A 169 -19.19 -6.79 -0.04
C SER A 169 -20.34 -6.82 -1.05
N PRO A 170 -20.14 -6.35 -2.31
CA PRO A 170 -21.19 -6.35 -3.33
C PRO A 170 -21.80 -7.73 -3.62
N SER A 171 -21.01 -8.80 -3.47
CA SER A 171 -21.43 -10.17 -3.79
C SER A 171 -22.15 -10.88 -2.65
N LYS A 172 -21.91 -10.49 -1.39
CA LYS A 172 -22.42 -11.20 -0.20
C LYS A 172 -23.25 -10.33 0.75
N GLY A 173 -23.41 -9.04 0.45
CA GLY A 173 -24.05 -8.09 1.37
C GLY A 173 -23.24 -7.90 2.65
N VAL A 174 -23.93 -7.65 3.76
CA VAL A 174 -23.31 -7.51 5.09
C VAL A 174 -22.79 -8.87 5.56
N LEU A 175 -21.49 -8.95 5.81
CA LEU A 175 -20.83 -10.15 6.34
C LEU A 175 -20.85 -10.19 7.86
N ARG A 176 -20.89 -9.00 8.48
CA ARG A 176 -20.88 -8.84 9.94
C ARG A 176 -21.70 -7.62 10.34
N GLU A 177 -22.85 -7.88 10.96
CA GLU A 177 -23.74 -6.83 11.47
C GLU A 177 -23.05 -6.01 12.55
N ASP A 178 -22.56 -6.68 13.60
CA ASP A 178 -21.76 -6.09 14.68
C ASP A 178 -20.29 -5.94 14.27
N PHE A 179 -19.99 -4.80 13.64
CA PHE A 179 -18.70 -4.49 13.05
C PHE A 179 -17.92 -3.47 13.89
N ASP A 180 -17.02 -3.97 14.73
CA ASP A 180 -15.97 -3.18 15.37
C ASP A 180 -14.62 -3.41 14.65
N PRO A 181 -14.16 -2.47 13.81
CA PRO A 181 -12.91 -2.65 13.06
C PRO A 181 -11.68 -2.74 13.98
N VAL A 182 -11.70 -2.10 15.14
CA VAL A 182 -10.59 -2.09 16.10
C VAL A 182 -10.48 -3.45 16.79
N GLN A 183 -11.59 -3.99 17.28
CA GLN A 183 -11.58 -5.32 17.90
C GLN A 183 -11.17 -6.42 16.91
N ILE A 184 -11.66 -6.34 15.68
CA ILE A 184 -11.29 -7.30 14.63
C ILE A 184 -9.79 -7.20 14.32
N ALA A 185 -9.26 -5.98 14.13
CA ALA A 185 -7.85 -5.76 13.86
C ALA A 185 -6.94 -6.29 14.99
N LYS A 186 -7.25 -5.99 16.25
CA LYS A 186 -6.52 -6.52 17.42
C LYS A 186 -6.58 -8.04 17.50
N THR A 187 -7.73 -8.63 17.14
CA THR A 187 -7.89 -10.07 17.10
C THR A 187 -6.98 -10.68 16.03
N TYR A 188 -6.93 -10.12 14.82
CA TYR A 188 -6.05 -10.62 13.76
C TYR A 188 -4.57 -10.48 14.11
N GLU A 189 -4.16 -9.34 14.68
CA GLU A 189 -2.80 -9.14 15.17
C GLU A 189 -2.41 -10.18 16.23
N LYS A 190 -3.26 -10.37 17.24
CA LYS A 190 -3.03 -11.37 18.30
C LYS A 190 -2.90 -12.80 17.75
N ASN A 191 -3.59 -13.10 16.65
CA ASN A 191 -3.55 -14.41 15.99
C ASN A 191 -2.47 -14.51 14.89
N GLY A 192 -1.52 -13.56 14.84
CA GLY A 192 -0.31 -13.68 14.02
C GLY A 192 -0.44 -13.19 12.58
N ALA A 193 -1.42 -12.32 12.28
CA ALA A 193 -1.43 -11.62 11.00
C ALA A 193 -0.12 -10.82 10.82
N ALA A 194 0.50 -10.92 9.63
CA ALA A 194 1.71 -10.16 9.32
C ALA A 194 1.37 -8.69 9.04
N CYS A 195 0.28 -8.46 8.34
CA CYS A 195 -0.28 -7.15 8.05
C CYS A 195 -1.81 -7.20 8.08
N LEU A 196 -2.45 -6.05 8.10
CA LEU A 196 -3.91 -5.93 8.00
C LEU A 196 -4.29 -5.17 6.75
N SER A 197 -5.43 -5.53 6.16
CA SER A 197 -6.05 -4.84 5.03
C SER A 197 -7.38 -4.24 5.49
N ILE A 198 -7.50 -2.91 5.49
CA ILE A 198 -8.70 -2.23 5.96
C ILE A 198 -9.47 -1.70 4.75
N LEU A 199 -10.72 -2.15 4.58
CA LEU A 199 -11.60 -1.62 3.54
C LEU A 199 -12.01 -0.19 3.87
N THR A 200 -11.78 0.72 2.94
CA THR A 200 -12.10 2.14 3.11
C THR A 200 -13.24 2.62 2.20
N ASP A 201 -13.66 1.81 1.22
CA ASP A 201 -14.76 2.17 0.32
C ASP A 201 -16.10 2.11 1.04
N GLU A 202 -16.79 3.25 1.10
CA GLU A 202 -18.03 3.38 1.87
C GLU A 202 -19.23 2.76 1.13
N LYS A 203 -19.38 3.05 -0.17
CA LYS A 203 -20.59 2.71 -0.94
C LYS A 203 -20.79 1.20 -1.13
N TYR A 204 -19.72 0.46 -1.39
CA TYR A 204 -19.80 -0.95 -1.79
C TYR A 204 -19.36 -1.92 -0.71
N PHE A 205 -18.45 -1.50 0.16
CA PHE A 205 -17.90 -2.34 1.22
C PHE A 205 -18.32 -1.92 2.62
N GLN A 206 -19.03 -0.79 2.76
CA GLN A 206 -19.33 -0.16 4.04
C GLN A 206 -18.08 0.01 4.91
N GLY A 207 -16.95 0.27 4.24
CA GLY A 207 -15.69 0.66 4.83
C GLY A 207 -15.69 2.13 5.20
N SER A 208 -14.55 2.62 5.67
CA SER A 208 -14.29 4.07 5.73
C SER A 208 -12.83 4.34 6.03
N PHE A 209 -12.33 5.51 5.60
CA PHE A 209 -11.03 6.02 6.06
C PHE A 209 -10.98 6.25 7.58
N ARG A 210 -12.14 6.43 8.23
CA ARG A 210 -12.22 6.53 9.70
C ARG A 210 -11.92 5.21 10.38
N ASN A 211 -12.33 4.09 9.78
CA ASN A 211 -12.00 2.74 10.30
C ASN A 211 -10.50 2.51 10.28
N LEU A 212 -9.81 2.88 9.19
CA LEU A 212 -8.35 2.80 9.08
C LEU A 212 -7.66 3.64 10.17
N GLU A 213 -8.10 4.88 10.35
CA GLU A 213 -7.55 5.79 11.37
C GLU A 213 -7.83 5.30 12.80
N ALA A 214 -9.02 4.75 13.06
CA ALA A 214 -9.38 4.19 14.35
C ALA A 214 -8.50 2.97 14.69
N VAL A 215 -8.29 2.06 13.74
CA VAL A 215 -7.40 0.90 13.89
C VAL A 215 -5.97 1.35 14.20
N ARG A 216 -5.44 2.33 13.45
CA ARG A 216 -4.12 2.92 13.72
C ARG A 216 -4.03 3.49 15.13
N LYS A 217 -4.99 4.32 15.53
CA LYS A 217 -5.00 5.02 16.83
C LYS A 217 -5.19 4.07 18.02
N ALA A 218 -5.76 2.89 17.79
CA ALA A 218 -5.98 1.89 18.83
C ALA A 218 -4.72 1.13 19.27
N GLY A 219 -3.55 1.44 18.69
CA GLY A 219 -2.27 0.84 19.06
C GLY A 219 -2.01 -0.52 18.41
N VAL A 220 -2.67 -0.82 17.29
CA VAL A 220 -2.31 -2.00 16.47
C VAL A 220 -0.93 -1.77 15.88
N GLU A 221 -0.02 -2.73 16.04
CA GLU A 221 1.39 -2.75 15.62
C GLU A 221 1.60 -3.35 14.21
N CYS A 222 0.71 -4.20 13.73
CA CYS A 222 0.69 -4.66 12.34
C CYS A 222 0.67 -3.47 11.34
N PRO A 223 1.42 -3.56 10.23
CA PRO A 223 1.26 -2.60 9.14
C PRO A 223 -0.12 -2.67 8.48
N LEU A 224 -0.63 -1.53 8.04
CA LEU A 224 -2.00 -1.37 7.52
C LEU A 224 -2.00 -1.05 6.02
N LEU A 225 -2.66 -1.90 5.23
CA LEU A 225 -3.01 -1.66 3.85
C LEU A 225 -4.33 -0.90 3.78
N CYS A 226 -4.33 0.24 3.10
CA CYS A 226 -5.54 0.93 2.66
C CYS A 226 -6.12 0.19 1.44
N LYS A 227 -7.18 -0.59 1.65
CA LYS A 227 -7.85 -1.35 0.60
C LYS A 227 -8.97 -0.50 0.01
N GLU A 228 -8.60 0.22 -1.04
CA GLU A 228 -9.44 1.21 -1.74
C GLU A 228 -9.31 1.06 -3.25
N PHE A 229 -10.29 1.58 -4.01
CA PHE A 229 -10.17 1.78 -5.45
C PHE A 229 -9.43 3.09 -5.72
N ILE A 230 -8.11 3.06 -5.66
CA ILE A 230 -7.28 4.25 -5.87
C ILE A 230 -7.22 4.58 -7.36
N ILE A 231 -7.62 5.81 -7.67
CA ILE A 231 -7.68 6.38 -9.01
C ILE A 231 -7.05 7.77 -9.10
N ASP A 232 -6.70 8.39 -7.97
CA ASP A 232 -6.09 9.71 -7.89
C ASP A 232 -5.10 9.77 -6.71
N SER A 233 -4.01 10.52 -6.89
CA SER A 233 -3.00 10.80 -5.85
C SER A 233 -3.59 11.27 -4.52
N TRP A 234 -4.69 12.04 -4.54
CA TRP A 234 -5.39 12.52 -3.35
C TRP A 234 -5.70 11.39 -2.37
N GLN A 235 -6.13 10.23 -2.88
CA GLN A 235 -6.47 9.08 -2.05
C GLN A 235 -5.22 8.51 -1.35
N ILE A 236 -4.06 8.52 -2.01
CA ILE A 236 -2.79 8.04 -1.44
C ILE A 236 -2.35 8.95 -0.28
N TYR A 237 -2.37 10.27 -0.49
CA TYR A 237 -2.05 11.22 0.59
C TYR A 237 -3.06 11.14 1.74
N ASN A 238 -4.35 10.99 1.43
CA ASN A 238 -5.36 10.81 2.48
C ASN A 238 -5.14 9.49 3.25
N ALA A 239 -4.86 8.39 2.57
CA ALA A 239 -4.53 7.11 3.21
C ALA A 239 -3.31 7.25 4.14
N ARG A 240 -2.25 7.93 3.70
CA ARG A 240 -1.05 8.22 4.49
C ARG A 240 -1.38 8.98 5.78
N LEU A 241 -2.21 10.02 5.69
CA LEU A 241 -2.66 10.78 6.86
C LEU A 241 -3.51 9.95 7.83
N LYS A 242 -4.27 9.00 7.29
CA LYS A 242 -5.12 8.09 8.07
C LYS A 242 -4.32 6.92 8.66
N GLY A 243 -3.01 6.87 8.41
CA GLY A 243 -2.10 5.92 9.02
C GLY A 243 -1.90 4.64 8.22
N ALA A 244 -2.21 4.64 6.92
CA ALA A 244 -1.81 3.56 6.03
C ALA A 244 -0.28 3.43 5.96
N ASP A 245 0.18 2.20 5.81
CA ASP A 245 1.56 1.85 5.50
C ASP A 245 1.72 1.30 4.08
N ALA A 246 0.61 0.85 3.50
CA ALA A 246 0.53 0.42 2.12
C ALA A 246 -0.78 0.87 1.47
N VAL A 247 -0.79 0.92 0.15
CA VAL A 247 -1.99 1.18 -0.65
C VAL A 247 -2.17 0.14 -1.75
N LEU A 248 -3.42 -0.08 -2.15
CA LEU A 248 -3.76 -0.96 -3.27
C LEU A 248 -3.80 -0.16 -4.59
N LEU A 249 -3.09 -0.63 -5.61
CA LEU A 249 -3.19 -0.14 -6.99
C LEU A 249 -3.65 -1.30 -7.87
N ILE A 250 -4.66 -1.10 -8.73
CA ILE A 250 -5.28 -2.18 -9.50
C ILE A 250 -4.90 -2.06 -10.98
N ALA A 251 -4.15 -3.04 -11.52
CA ALA A 251 -3.64 -3.00 -12.89
C ALA A 251 -4.75 -3.06 -13.96
N GLY A 252 -5.87 -3.70 -13.62
CA GLY A 252 -7.08 -3.72 -14.44
C GLY A 252 -7.90 -2.43 -14.44
N VAL A 253 -7.45 -1.40 -13.71
CA VAL A 253 -8.10 -0.07 -13.62
C VAL A 253 -7.14 1.05 -14.04
N LEU A 254 -5.87 0.93 -13.66
CA LEU A 254 -4.87 1.97 -13.84
C LEU A 254 -3.99 1.69 -15.07
N PRO A 255 -3.85 2.65 -15.99
CA PRO A 255 -2.81 2.63 -17.01
C PRO A 255 -1.40 2.57 -16.39
N ASP A 256 -0.44 2.09 -17.17
CA ASP A 256 0.95 1.91 -16.70
C ASP A 256 1.57 3.24 -16.22
N LEU A 257 1.24 4.36 -16.86
CA LEU A 257 1.68 5.70 -16.43
C LEU A 257 1.15 6.07 -15.05
N ASP A 258 -0.13 5.77 -14.77
CA ASP A 258 -0.74 6.01 -13.46
C ASP A 258 -0.09 5.12 -12.39
N ILE A 259 0.18 3.83 -12.70
CA ILE A 259 0.86 2.92 -11.77
C ILE A 259 2.26 3.44 -11.45
N LYS A 260 3.03 3.87 -12.46
CA LYS A 260 4.37 4.47 -12.28
C LYS A 260 4.29 5.71 -11.40
N TYR A 261 3.39 6.64 -11.73
CA TYR A 261 3.21 7.90 -11.01
C TYR A 261 2.80 7.68 -9.55
N MET A 262 1.82 6.81 -9.32
CA MET A 262 1.32 6.50 -7.97
C MET A 262 2.36 5.71 -7.16
N THR A 263 3.15 4.84 -7.80
CA THR A 263 4.26 4.14 -7.13
C THR A 263 5.35 5.12 -6.72
N MET A 264 5.67 6.12 -7.56
CA MET A 264 6.60 7.19 -7.21
C MET A 264 6.10 7.96 -5.99
N ILE A 265 4.84 8.38 -5.96
CA ILE A 265 4.23 9.03 -4.78
C ILE A 265 4.31 8.13 -3.55
N CYS A 266 4.04 6.83 -3.69
CA CYS A 266 4.16 5.89 -2.58
C CYS A 266 5.59 5.85 -2.02
N ARG A 267 6.61 5.83 -2.89
CA ARG A 267 8.02 5.88 -2.47
C ARG A 267 8.34 7.18 -1.71
N GLU A 268 7.91 8.34 -2.22
CA GLU A 268 8.09 9.62 -1.55
C GLU A 268 7.44 9.64 -0.15
N LEU A 269 6.26 9.04 -0.03
CA LEU A 269 5.52 8.94 1.24
C LEU A 269 5.96 7.76 2.12
N ARG A 270 6.93 6.96 1.67
CA ARG A 270 7.40 5.71 2.29
C ARG A 270 6.31 4.64 2.46
N LEU A 271 5.26 4.71 1.64
CA LEU A 271 4.22 3.69 1.55
C LEU A 271 4.67 2.55 0.64
N ALA A 272 4.26 1.32 0.96
CA ALA A 272 4.32 0.23 0.00
C ALA A 272 3.13 0.32 -0.99
N ALA A 273 3.36 -0.02 -2.25
CA ALA A 273 2.31 -0.19 -3.24
C ALA A 273 2.09 -1.69 -3.49
N LEU A 274 0.90 -2.20 -3.16
CA LEU A 274 0.46 -3.55 -3.55
C LEU A 274 -0.25 -3.44 -4.90
N ILE A 275 0.39 -3.96 -5.95
CA ILE A 275 -0.20 -3.95 -7.29
C ILE A 275 -1.03 -5.22 -7.49
N GLU A 276 -2.34 -5.07 -7.65
CA GLU A 276 -3.27 -6.18 -7.86
C GLU A 276 -3.44 -6.48 -9.36
N VAL A 277 -3.25 -7.75 -9.72
CA VAL A 277 -3.43 -8.29 -11.08
C VAL A 277 -4.41 -9.47 -11.10
N HIS A 278 -5.12 -9.64 -12.20
CA HIS A 278 -6.20 -10.62 -12.38
C HIS A 278 -5.96 -11.61 -13.52
N ASP A 279 -5.11 -11.25 -14.47
CA ASP A 279 -4.78 -12.09 -15.62
C ASP A 279 -3.30 -11.95 -16.02
N GLU A 280 -2.87 -12.81 -16.95
CA GLU A 280 -1.50 -12.85 -17.44
C GLU A 280 -1.10 -11.55 -18.14
N ARG A 281 -2.04 -10.86 -18.81
CA ARG A 281 -1.75 -9.60 -19.51
C ARG A 281 -1.50 -8.47 -18.51
N GLU A 282 -2.28 -8.39 -17.44
CA GLU A 282 -2.03 -7.47 -16.34
C GLU A 282 -0.70 -7.76 -15.66
N MET A 283 -0.37 -9.04 -15.44
CA MET A 283 0.94 -9.45 -14.90
C MET A 283 2.09 -8.99 -15.81
N ASP A 284 2.01 -9.28 -17.11
CA ASP A 284 3.04 -8.91 -18.10
C ASP A 284 3.26 -7.40 -18.18
N ARG A 285 2.19 -6.60 -17.99
CA ARG A 285 2.30 -5.13 -17.89
C ARG A 285 3.05 -4.72 -16.63
N VAL A 286 2.60 -5.20 -15.47
CA VAL A 286 3.17 -4.81 -14.17
C VAL A 286 4.63 -5.23 -14.04
N LEU A 287 5.02 -6.38 -14.58
CA LEU A 287 6.41 -6.86 -14.56
C LEU A 287 7.37 -5.99 -15.39
N LYS A 288 6.87 -5.19 -16.33
CA LYS A 288 7.68 -4.25 -17.13
C LYS A 288 7.85 -2.89 -16.44
N ILE A 289 7.19 -2.68 -15.30
CA ILE A 289 7.28 -1.42 -14.55
C ILE A 289 8.39 -1.55 -13.49
N ASP A 290 9.35 -0.65 -13.54
CA ASP A 290 10.51 -0.72 -12.65
C ASP A 290 10.21 -0.37 -11.19
N GLY A 291 10.80 -1.18 -10.31
CA GLY A 291 10.74 -1.02 -8.86
C GLY A 291 9.38 -1.29 -8.23
N ILE A 292 8.52 -2.08 -8.90
CA ILE A 292 7.42 -2.76 -8.23
C ILE A 292 7.98 -3.82 -7.27
N GLN A 293 7.62 -3.72 -5.99
CA GLN A 293 8.14 -4.61 -4.94
C GLN A 293 7.14 -5.67 -4.48
N LEU A 294 5.85 -5.46 -4.77
CA LEU A 294 4.76 -6.26 -4.23
C LEU A 294 3.62 -6.38 -5.24
N ILE A 295 3.39 -7.60 -5.71
CA ILE A 295 2.30 -7.94 -6.64
C ILE A 295 1.36 -8.92 -5.93
N GLY A 296 0.07 -8.61 -5.94
CA GLY A 296 -1.00 -9.47 -5.46
C GLY A 296 -1.75 -10.09 -6.63
N ILE A 297 -1.89 -11.41 -6.63
CA ILE A 297 -2.76 -12.09 -7.60
C ILE A 297 -4.14 -12.23 -6.99
N ASN A 298 -5.13 -11.60 -7.63
CA ASN A 298 -6.53 -11.74 -7.25
C ASN A 298 -7.21 -12.79 -8.12
N ASN A 299 -7.42 -13.99 -7.55
CA ASN A 299 -8.07 -15.12 -8.22
C ASN A 299 -9.60 -14.99 -8.37
N ARG A 300 -10.19 -13.82 -8.05
CA ARG A 300 -11.60 -13.53 -8.32
C ARG A 300 -11.75 -12.77 -9.62
N ASN A 301 -12.60 -13.25 -10.51
CA ASN A 301 -13.04 -12.45 -11.64
C ASN A 301 -13.89 -11.28 -11.12
N LEU A 302 -13.38 -10.04 -11.19
CA LEU A 302 -14.10 -8.86 -10.69
C LEU A 302 -15.37 -8.51 -11.47
N GLY A 303 -15.59 -9.09 -12.66
CA GLY A 303 -16.80 -8.92 -13.46
C GLY A 303 -17.93 -9.90 -13.13
N CYS A 304 -17.64 -11.07 -12.56
CA CYS A 304 -18.65 -12.10 -12.26
C CYS A 304 -18.50 -12.79 -10.89
N TRP A 305 -17.54 -12.36 -10.07
CA TRP A 305 -17.21 -12.88 -8.74
C TRP A 305 -16.88 -14.37 -8.66
N ARG A 306 -16.70 -15.07 -9.80
CA ARG A 306 -16.25 -16.47 -9.84
C ARG A 306 -14.77 -16.56 -9.46
N VAL A 307 -14.46 -17.49 -8.57
CA VAL A 307 -13.08 -17.83 -8.16
C VAL A 307 -12.54 -18.91 -9.10
N ARG A 308 -11.34 -18.72 -9.67
CA ARG A 308 -10.58 -19.81 -10.31
C ARG A 308 -9.17 -19.86 -9.71
N LEU A 309 -8.82 -20.99 -9.11
CA LEU A 309 -7.48 -21.24 -8.60
C LEU A 309 -6.64 -21.82 -9.72
N ILE A 310 -5.91 -20.98 -10.47
CA ILE A 310 -5.01 -21.49 -11.52
C ILE A 310 -3.60 -20.90 -11.49
N TYR A 311 -3.30 -19.90 -10.64
CA TYR A 311 -1.98 -19.28 -10.60
C TYR A 311 -1.57 -18.92 -9.17
N SER A 312 -0.73 -19.73 -8.52
CA SER A 312 0.03 -19.28 -7.34
C SER A 312 1.27 -20.16 -7.10
N SER A 313 2.31 -19.99 -7.90
CA SER A 313 3.61 -20.63 -7.67
C SER A 313 4.76 -19.64 -7.88
N ARG A 314 5.29 -19.11 -6.76
CA ARG A 314 6.48 -18.25 -6.56
C ARG A 314 6.21 -16.75 -6.36
N TYR A 315 6.51 -16.26 -5.14
CA TYR A 315 6.45 -14.86 -4.67
C TYR A 315 5.06 -14.19 -4.69
N PHE A 316 3.99 -14.98 -4.53
CA PHE A 316 2.63 -14.48 -4.65
C PHE A 316 1.96 -14.30 -3.29
N ILE A 317 1.41 -13.11 -3.05
CA ILE A 317 0.41 -12.90 -2.01
C ILE A 317 -0.94 -13.23 -2.63
N CYS A 318 -1.51 -14.37 -2.24
CA CYS A 318 -2.90 -14.67 -2.54
C CYS A 318 -3.77 -13.84 -1.58
N THR A 319 -4.45 -12.83 -2.11
CA THR A 319 -5.45 -12.05 -1.36
C THR A 319 -6.74 -12.86 -1.24
N ARG A 320 -6.69 -13.98 -0.49
CA ARG A 320 -7.90 -14.74 -0.17
C ARG A 320 -8.70 -13.95 0.86
N CYS A 321 -9.72 -13.23 0.40
CA CYS A 321 -10.83 -12.79 1.24
C CYS A 321 -11.51 -14.03 1.84
N TRP A 322 -11.18 -14.36 3.09
CA TRP A 322 -11.96 -15.31 3.89
C TRP A 322 -13.35 -14.71 4.15
N GLY A 323 -14.37 -15.57 4.14
CA GLY A 323 -15.79 -15.22 4.22
C GLY A 323 -16.51 -15.42 2.91
#